data_AF-A0A7R8VP28-F1
#
_entry.id   AF-A0A7R8VP28-F1
#
_cell.length_a   1.000
_cell.length_b   1.000
_cell.length_c   1.000
_cell.angle_alpha   90.00
_cell.angle_beta   90.00
_cell.angle_gamma   90.00
#
_symmetry.space_group_name_H-M   'P 1'
#
loop_
_entity.id
_entity.type
_entity.pdbx_description
1 polymer ?
#
loop_
_entity_poly.entity_id
_entity_poly.type
_entity_poly.pdbx_seq_one_letter_code
_entity_poly.pdbx_strand_id
1 'polypeptide(L)'
;MVLLPKISEDSIVENLKKRYMDDYIFTCIGPVLVSVNPFKQMPYFGDKEIELYQGAEKPPPVHPTEIRTSISSSSAVELNTTSALANYATELSYENPPHVYGLSDEMYRNMLIDVESQCVIISGESGAGKTVLAKYIMSYIARVSGGGTRVQRIKDVILESNPLLEAFGNAKTVRNNNSSRFGKYVEILFGNGGQPEGGRISNFLLEKSRVVMQNAGERNFHIFYQLCTGASVNMKRELGLNQLDYYSYLSYGGNHKVDGTNDAHDFQETLRAMSVMNMSEVEQSNILRVVAGVLHLGNVMFVEKSNYAEIENFTFVKFPAYVLEIDPEYLKSKLVSRRFDSKWGAQSDTIDVTLNVEQAVYTRNALAKGLYARMFDYLVKIVNAAMETNVQGQNIGILDIYGFEIFEKNGFEQFCINFVNEKLQQIFIELTLKAEQLDCRERGDRDLNLAQMN
;
A
#
# COMPACT_ATOMS: atom_id res chain seq x y z
N MET A 1 7.26 24.62 -9.06
CA MET A 1 7.43 24.61 -10.53
C MET A 1 6.56 25.64 -11.24
N VAL A 2 5.52 26.19 -10.58
CA VAL A 2 4.71 27.30 -11.14
C VAL A 2 5.52 28.58 -11.45
N LEU A 3 6.71 28.72 -10.85
CA LEU A 3 7.65 29.82 -11.09
C LEU A 3 8.60 29.59 -12.27
N LEU A 4 8.46 28.49 -13.03
CA LEU A 4 9.30 28.25 -14.20
C LEU A 4 8.97 29.27 -15.31
N PRO A 5 9.98 29.95 -15.88
CA PRO A 5 9.76 30.96 -16.92
C PRO A 5 9.26 30.36 -18.25
N LYS A 6 9.57 29.09 -18.51
CA LYS A 6 9.09 28.32 -19.65
C LYS A 6 8.62 26.95 -19.17
N ILE A 7 7.37 26.60 -19.47
CA ILE A 7 6.81 25.28 -19.18
C ILE A 7 7.00 24.41 -20.43
N SER A 8 7.95 23.48 -20.36
CA SER A 8 8.15 22.40 -21.34
C SER A 8 8.62 21.15 -20.60
N GLU A 9 8.47 19.98 -21.21
CA GLU A 9 8.94 18.73 -20.62
C GLU A 9 10.43 18.82 -20.22
N ASP A 10 11.28 19.32 -21.13
CA ASP A 10 12.71 19.51 -20.86
C ASP A 10 12.99 20.41 -19.65
N SER A 11 12.25 21.51 -19.47
CA SER A 11 12.50 22.44 -18.37
C SER A 11 12.05 21.86 -17.02
N ILE A 12 10.96 21.08 -17.04
CA ILE A 12 10.46 20.34 -15.87
C ILE A 12 11.49 19.29 -15.46
N VAL A 13 11.93 18.44 -16.41
CA VAL A 13 12.91 17.38 -16.17
C VAL A 13 14.24 17.95 -15.70
N GLU A 14 14.73 19.02 -16.32
CA GLU A 14 16.00 19.63 -15.93
C GLU A 14 15.94 20.24 -14.52
N ASN A 15 14.82 20.87 -14.15
CA ASN A 15 14.62 21.38 -12.80
C ASN A 15 14.61 20.24 -11.75
N LEU A 16 13.86 19.17 -12.01
CA LEU A 16 13.82 17.99 -11.12
C LEU A 16 15.19 17.34 -11.01
N LYS A 17 15.93 17.22 -12.12
CA LYS A 17 17.28 16.66 -12.16
C LYS A 17 18.27 17.47 -11.32
N LYS A 18 18.26 18.80 -11.44
CA LYS A 18 19.14 19.67 -10.64
C LYS A 18 18.88 19.49 -9.14
N ARG A 19 17.61 19.55 -8.73
CA ARG A 19 17.21 19.33 -7.33
C ARG A 19 17.61 17.95 -6.82
N TYR A 20 17.38 16.90 -7.62
CA TYR A 20 17.76 15.53 -7.27
C TYR A 20 19.28 15.35 -7.08
N MET A 21 20.10 15.98 -7.92
CA MET A 21 21.56 15.93 -7.80
C MET A 21 22.07 16.62 -6.54
N ASP A 22 21.32 17.61 -6.05
CA ASP A 22 21.56 18.31 -4.78
C ASP A 22 20.83 17.65 -3.59
N ASP A 23 20.35 16.41 -3.74
CA ASP A 23 19.66 15.62 -2.72
C ASP A 23 18.31 16.21 -2.24
N TYR A 24 17.72 17.14 -3.00
CA TYR A 24 16.36 17.64 -2.81
C TYR A 24 15.35 16.83 -3.63
N ILE A 25 14.67 15.87 -2.97
CA ILE A 25 13.76 14.96 -3.65
C ILE A 25 12.34 15.49 -3.86
N PHE A 26 11.95 16.53 -3.11
CA PHE A 26 10.61 17.09 -3.12
C PHE A 26 10.52 18.36 -3.95
N THR A 27 9.46 18.53 -4.73
CA THR A 27 9.22 19.74 -5.53
C THR A 27 7.72 20.02 -5.64
N CYS A 28 7.28 21.23 -5.28
CA CYS A 28 5.85 21.61 -5.40
C CYS A 28 5.46 22.03 -6.82
N ILE A 29 4.24 21.69 -7.23
CA ILE A 29 3.53 22.19 -8.41
C ILE A 29 2.13 22.63 -7.94
N GLY A 30 1.97 23.90 -7.59
CA GLY A 30 0.75 24.37 -6.93
C GLY A 30 0.50 23.56 -5.64
N PRO A 31 -0.69 22.98 -5.43
CA PRO A 31 -1.00 22.14 -4.27
C PRO A 31 -0.39 20.72 -4.36
N VAL A 32 0.18 20.33 -5.50
CA VAL A 32 0.72 18.99 -5.72
C VAL A 32 2.18 18.91 -5.29
N LEU A 33 2.56 17.85 -4.58
CA LEU A 33 3.94 17.56 -4.20
C LEU A 33 4.51 16.44 -5.07
N VAL A 34 5.53 16.74 -5.87
CA VAL A 34 6.32 15.75 -6.61
C VAL A 34 7.45 15.24 -5.72
N SER A 35 7.62 13.91 -5.67
CA SER A 35 8.72 13.25 -4.97
C SER A 35 9.49 12.35 -5.94
N VAL A 36 10.81 12.46 -5.96
CA VAL A 36 11.69 11.62 -6.78
C VAL A 36 12.43 10.63 -5.88
N ASN A 37 12.19 9.33 -6.04
CA ASN A 37 12.76 8.30 -5.16
C ASN A 37 14.31 8.34 -5.17
N PRO A 38 15.00 8.58 -4.04
CA PRO A 38 16.45 8.65 -3.98
C PRO A 38 17.16 7.29 -3.98
N PHE A 39 16.44 6.18 -3.76
CA PHE A 39 17.02 4.83 -3.57
C PHE A 39 18.11 4.74 -2.48
N LYS A 40 18.12 5.71 -1.56
CA LYS A 40 18.99 5.79 -0.38
C LYS A 40 18.25 6.45 0.78
N GLN A 41 18.78 6.28 1.98
CA GLN A 41 18.29 7.00 3.15
C GLN A 41 18.67 8.47 3.06
N MET A 42 17.74 9.36 3.42
CA MET A 42 17.96 10.80 3.45
C MET A 42 17.96 11.31 4.89
N PRO A 43 18.79 12.32 5.22
CA PRO A 43 18.99 12.75 6.61
C PRO A 43 17.88 13.65 7.18
N TYR A 44 16.87 14.02 6.38
CA TYR A 44 15.88 15.06 6.71
C TYR A 44 14.46 14.50 6.99
N PHE A 45 14.40 13.33 7.62
CA PHE A 45 13.14 12.70 8.07
C PHE A 45 13.11 12.50 9.59
N GLY A 46 13.86 13.32 10.33
CA GLY A 46 13.98 13.24 11.79
C GLY A 46 13.03 14.16 12.54
N ASP A 47 13.08 14.10 13.88
CA ASP A 47 12.29 14.97 14.76
C ASP A 47 12.54 16.45 14.50
N LYS A 48 13.78 16.82 14.14
CA LYS A 48 14.16 18.19 13.81
C LYS A 48 13.31 18.74 12.66
N GLU A 49 13.12 17.96 11.60
CA GLU A 49 12.30 18.39 10.47
C GLU A 49 10.82 18.40 10.86
N ILE A 50 10.34 17.46 11.68
CA ILE A 50 8.96 17.52 12.18
C ILE A 50 8.70 18.85 12.90
N GLU A 51 9.60 19.26 13.81
CA GLU A 51 9.51 20.53 14.53
C GLU A 51 9.56 21.74 13.59
N LEU A 52 10.38 21.67 12.54
CA LEU A 52 10.51 22.74 11.55
C LEU A 52 9.20 23.00 10.80
N TYR A 53 8.45 21.95 10.44
CA TYR A 53 7.20 22.08 9.67
C TYR A 53 5.95 22.27 10.55
N GLN A 54 6.02 21.96 11.85
CA GLN A 54 4.87 22.02 12.74
C GLN A 54 4.35 23.45 12.91
N GLY A 55 3.16 23.72 12.34
CA GLY A 55 2.51 25.02 12.43
C GLY A 55 3.17 26.13 11.61
N ALA A 56 4.07 25.79 10.69
CA ALA A 56 4.66 26.75 9.77
C ALA A 56 3.59 27.34 8.83
N GLU A 57 3.60 28.66 8.65
CA GLU A 57 2.66 29.33 7.75
C GLU A 57 3.10 29.13 6.29
N LYS A 58 2.16 28.75 5.42
CA LYS A 58 2.37 28.90 3.98
C LYS A 58 1.88 30.30 3.59
N PRO A 59 2.64 31.05 2.78
CA PRO A 59 2.04 32.18 2.09
C PRO A 59 0.87 31.68 1.23
N PRO A 60 -0.21 32.47 1.05
CA PRO A 60 -1.32 32.10 0.18
C PRO A 60 -0.82 31.73 -1.23
N PRO A 61 -1.50 30.84 -1.96
CA PRO A 61 -1.09 30.46 -3.31
C PRO A 61 -1.02 31.70 -4.21
N VAL A 62 0.19 32.08 -4.61
CA VAL A 62 0.40 33.24 -5.48
C VAL A 62 0.28 32.82 -6.94
N HIS A 63 -0.56 33.53 -7.69
CA HIS A 63 -0.81 33.23 -9.11
C HIS A 63 0.08 34.04 -10.07
N PRO A 64 0.37 33.52 -11.27
CA PRO A 64 1.20 34.20 -12.28
C PRO A 64 0.66 35.57 -12.73
N THR A 65 -0.63 35.83 -12.55
CA THR A 65 -1.29 37.09 -12.90
C THR A 65 -1.04 38.20 -11.88
N GLU A 66 -0.88 37.89 -10.59
CA GLU A 66 -0.50 38.87 -9.54
C GLU A 66 0.94 39.37 -9.69
N ILE A 67 1.78 38.56 -10.34
CA ILE A 67 3.14 38.95 -10.75
C ILE A 67 3.08 40.01 -11.86
N ARG A 68 2.04 40.04 -12.70
CA ARG A 68 1.90 41.04 -13.79
C ARG A 68 1.30 42.36 -13.32
N THR A 69 0.36 42.34 -12.39
CA THR A 69 -0.32 43.55 -11.88
C THR A 69 0.55 44.37 -10.90
N SER A 70 1.41 43.71 -10.13
CA SER A 70 2.41 44.38 -9.27
C SER A 70 3.49 45.12 -10.08
N ILE A 71 3.84 44.61 -11.27
CA ILE A 71 4.77 45.27 -12.20
C ILE A 71 4.13 46.48 -12.90
N SER A 72 2.81 46.47 -13.12
CA SER A 72 2.12 47.56 -13.82
C SER A 72 1.73 48.77 -12.95
N SER A 73 1.75 48.63 -11.61
CA SER A 73 1.28 49.66 -10.68
C SER A 73 2.38 50.51 -10.03
N SER A 74 3.66 50.12 -10.16
CA SER A 74 4.78 50.98 -9.77
C SER A 74 5.10 51.97 -10.90
N SER A 75 4.79 53.24 -10.65
CA SER A 75 5.23 54.35 -11.49
C SER A 75 6.75 54.30 -11.73
N ALA A 76 7.14 54.62 -12.97
CA ALA A 76 8.48 54.53 -13.51
C ALA A 76 9.56 55.10 -12.57
N VAL A 77 10.26 54.20 -11.88
CA VAL A 77 11.61 54.43 -11.37
C VAL A 77 12.38 53.15 -11.69
N GLU A 78 13.48 53.29 -12.44
CA GLU A 78 14.44 52.22 -12.71
C GLU A 78 14.97 51.65 -11.40
N LEU A 79 14.30 50.62 -10.89
CA LEU A 79 14.77 49.79 -9.80
C LEU A 79 15.04 48.40 -10.39
N ASN A 80 16.29 47.96 -10.26
CA ASN A 80 16.81 46.69 -10.74
C ASN A 80 15.77 45.56 -10.67
N THR A 81 15.42 45.00 -11.83
CA THR A 81 14.49 43.86 -11.98
C THR A 81 14.91 42.65 -11.14
N THR A 82 16.18 42.55 -10.76
CA THR A 82 16.72 41.54 -9.84
C THR A 82 16.28 41.74 -8.38
N SER A 83 16.11 42.98 -7.88
CA SER A 83 15.73 43.23 -6.49
C SER A 83 14.23 43.10 -6.24
N ALA A 84 13.39 43.40 -7.23
CA ALA A 84 11.94 43.21 -7.12
C ALA A 84 11.56 41.72 -7.12
N LEU A 85 12.17 40.90 -7.99
CA LEU A 85 12.01 39.44 -7.98
C LEU A 85 12.61 38.79 -6.73
N ALA A 86 13.72 39.31 -6.22
CA ALA A 86 14.31 38.84 -4.96
C ALA A 86 13.41 39.16 -3.76
N ASN A 87 12.85 40.37 -3.70
CA ASN A 87 11.92 40.79 -2.64
C ASN A 87 10.59 40.03 -2.70
N TYR A 88 10.05 39.77 -3.90
CA TYR A 88 8.86 38.93 -4.10
C TYR A 88 9.13 37.46 -3.77
N ALA A 89 10.32 36.93 -4.08
CA ALA A 89 10.72 35.56 -3.71
C ALA A 89 10.85 35.38 -2.19
N THR A 90 11.19 36.45 -1.45
CA THR A 90 11.10 36.47 0.02
C THR A 90 9.66 36.51 0.52
N GLU A 91 8.73 37.20 -0.15
CA GLU A 91 7.29 37.21 0.19
C GLU A 91 6.56 35.90 -0.21
N LEU A 92 7.02 35.22 -1.26
CA LEU A 92 6.59 33.90 -1.75
C LEU A 92 7.28 32.72 -1.06
N SER A 93 8.22 33.00 -0.15
CA SER A 93 8.96 31.93 0.49
C SER A 93 7.98 31.14 1.34
N TYR A 94 7.75 29.88 0.93
CA TYR A 94 7.40 28.90 1.93
C TYR A 94 8.42 29.09 3.06
N GLU A 95 7.97 29.26 4.31
CA GLU A 95 8.90 29.40 5.44
C GLU A 95 9.95 28.27 5.43
N ASN A 96 9.55 27.12 4.87
CA ASN A 96 10.36 25.92 4.75
C ASN A 96 10.40 25.37 3.32
N PRO A 97 11.48 24.66 2.91
CA PRO A 97 11.56 24.04 1.59
C PRO A 97 10.42 23.03 1.34
N PRO A 98 10.10 22.67 0.07
CA PRO A 98 9.13 21.62 -0.23
C PRO A 98 9.43 20.31 0.51
N HIS A 99 8.44 19.78 1.23
CA HIS A 99 8.58 18.52 1.98
C HIS A 99 7.22 17.87 2.24
N VAL A 100 7.22 16.54 2.41
CA VAL A 100 6.00 15.77 2.75
C VAL A 100 5.40 16.17 4.10
N TYR A 101 6.22 16.65 5.03
CA TYR A 101 5.75 17.16 6.32
C TYR A 101 4.97 18.47 6.18
N GLY A 102 5.38 19.37 5.30
CA GLY A 102 4.60 20.59 5.01
C GLY A 102 3.22 20.28 4.42
N LEU A 103 3.13 19.26 3.54
CA LEU A 103 1.84 18.76 3.04
C LEU A 103 1.00 18.13 4.16
N SER A 104 1.64 17.35 5.04
CA SER A 104 0.97 16.68 6.16
C SER A 104 0.43 17.67 7.20
N ASP A 105 1.21 18.72 7.50
CA ASP A 105 0.84 19.79 8.43
C ASP A 105 -0.36 20.59 7.92
N GLU A 106 -0.30 21.00 6.65
CA GLU A 106 -1.41 21.70 5.99
C GLU A 106 -2.69 20.86 6.02
N MET A 107 -2.59 19.58 5.66
CA MET A 107 -3.73 18.66 5.72
C MET A 107 -4.30 18.56 7.15
N TYR A 108 -3.44 18.42 8.15
CA TYR A 108 -3.88 18.34 9.55
C TYR A 108 -4.50 19.65 10.05
N ARG A 109 -3.92 20.80 9.71
CA ARG A 109 -4.46 22.12 10.09
C ARG A 109 -5.78 22.42 9.41
N ASN A 110 -5.91 22.18 8.11
CA ASN A 110 -7.14 22.42 7.37
C ASN A 110 -8.28 21.55 7.93
N MET A 111 -8.00 20.29 8.28
CA MET A 111 -8.99 19.45 8.97
C MET A 111 -9.52 20.08 10.26
N LEU A 112 -8.65 20.72 11.05
CA LEU A 112 -9.04 21.36 12.31
C LEU A 112 -9.74 22.71 12.12
N ILE A 113 -9.28 23.51 11.14
CA ILE A 113 -9.79 24.86 10.88
C ILE A 113 -11.13 24.80 10.15
N ASP A 114 -11.18 24.03 9.07
CA ASP A 114 -12.36 23.95 8.19
C ASP A 114 -13.38 22.93 8.70
N VAL A 115 -12.99 22.12 9.69
CA VAL A 115 -13.80 21.02 10.23
C VAL A 115 -14.28 20.13 9.08
N GLU A 116 -13.36 19.75 8.19
CA GLU A 116 -13.62 18.91 7.03
C GLU A 116 -12.60 17.77 6.96
N SER A 117 -13.06 16.57 6.61
CA SER A 117 -12.17 15.42 6.43
C SER A 117 -11.25 15.64 5.23
N GLN A 118 -9.99 15.25 5.38
CA GLN A 118 -8.98 15.45 4.35
C GLN A 118 -8.50 14.12 3.79
N CYS A 119 -7.95 14.13 2.58
CA CYS A 119 -7.41 12.93 1.97
C CYS A 119 -6.17 13.26 1.14
N VAL A 120 -5.14 12.43 1.26
CA VAL A 120 -3.96 12.45 0.40
C VAL A 120 -3.95 11.20 -0.49
N ILE A 121 -3.83 11.43 -1.79
CA ILE A 121 -3.68 10.38 -2.80
C ILE A 121 -2.22 10.34 -3.22
N ILE A 122 -1.56 9.19 -3.05
CA ILE A 122 -0.16 9.01 -3.42
C ILE A 122 -0.11 8.16 -4.68
N SER A 123 0.19 8.77 -5.83
CA SER A 123 0.28 8.10 -7.12
C SER A 123 1.73 7.91 -7.58
N GLY A 124 1.94 6.96 -8.50
CA GLY A 124 3.24 6.68 -9.09
C GLY A 124 3.44 5.20 -9.44
N GLU A 125 4.42 4.92 -10.29
CA GLU A 125 4.76 3.56 -10.70
C GLU A 125 5.20 2.66 -9.54
N SER A 126 5.22 1.34 -9.76
CA SER A 126 5.76 0.38 -8.79
C SER A 126 7.22 0.71 -8.47
N GLY A 127 7.55 0.91 -7.19
CA GLY A 127 8.88 1.32 -6.74
C GLY A 127 9.11 2.84 -6.61
N ALA A 128 8.13 3.69 -6.92
CA ALA A 128 8.28 5.16 -6.86
C ALA A 128 8.38 5.75 -5.43
N GLY A 129 8.19 4.94 -4.37
CA GLY A 129 8.29 5.41 -2.97
C GLY A 129 6.96 5.71 -2.27
N LYS A 130 5.81 5.34 -2.86
CA LYS A 130 4.46 5.60 -2.32
C LYS A 130 4.28 5.18 -0.87
N THR A 131 4.55 3.91 -0.55
CA THR A 131 4.41 3.34 0.79
C THR A 131 5.34 4.02 1.81
N VAL A 132 6.54 4.45 1.39
CA VAL A 132 7.47 5.18 2.26
C VAL A 132 6.93 6.58 2.58
N LEU A 133 6.39 7.29 1.60
CA LEU A 133 5.74 8.59 1.83
C LEU A 133 4.52 8.46 2.74
N ALA A 134 3.67 7.44 2.54
CA ALA A 134 2.55 7.16 3.42
C ALA A 134 3.00 6.99 4.88
N LYS A 135 4.09 6.26 5.12
CA LYS A 135 4.70 6.09 6.46
C LYS A 135 5.14 7.43 7.06
N TYR A 136 5.76 8.31 6.27
CA TYR A 136 6.17 9.63 6.76
C TYR A 136 4.98 10.53 7.09
N ILE A 137 3.92 10.52 6.29
CA ILE A 137 2.69 11.28 6.56
C ILE A 137 2.06 10.79 7.88
N MET A 138 1.88 9.47 8.02
CA MET A 138 1.34 8.88 9.25
C MET A 138 2.19 9.21 10.48
N SER A 139 3.51 9.11 10.37
CA SER A 139 4.45 9.39 11.47
C SER A 139 4.40 10.86 11.88
N TYR A 140 4.34 11.78 10.91
CA TYR A 140 4.20 13.21 11.16
C TYR A 140 2.91 13.52 11.92
N ILE A 141 1.77 13.05 11.38
CA ILE A 141 0.44 13.25 12.00
C ILE A 141 0.40 12.65 13.41
N ALA A 142 0.94 11.45 13.59
CA ALA A 142 1.07 10.82 14.90
C ALA A 142 1.93 11.67 15.85
N ARG A 143 3.00 12.31 15.39
CA ARG A 143 3.85 13.15 16.24
C ARG A 143 3.17 14.46 16.65
N VAL A 144 2.56 15.18 15.70
CA VAL A 144 2.02 16.53 15.94
C VAL A 144 0.66 16.55 16.64
N SER A 145 -0.12 15.49 16.52
CA SER A 145 -1.45 15.41 17.13
C SER A 145 -1.46 15.22 18.65
N GLY A 146 -0.30 15.00 19.28
CA GLY A 146 -0.17 14.92 20.75
C GLY A 146 -1.06 13.83 21.38
N GLY A 147 -1.35 13.95 22.68
CA GLY A 147 -2.30 13.07 23.39
C GLY A 147 -1.70 12.20 24.49
N GLY A 148 -2.58 11.58 25.29
CA GLY A 148 -2.21 10.73 26.42
C GLY A 148 -1.90 9.27 26.03
N THR A 149 -1.75 8.40 27.03
CA THR A 149 -1.38 6.98 26.83
C THR A 149 -2.32 6.20 25.92
N ARG A 150 -3.64 6.48 25.96
CA ARG A 150 -4.63 5.88 25.06
C ARG A 150 -4.40 6.28 23.59
N VAL A 151 -4.07 7.54 23.36
CA VAL A 151 -3.81 8.09 22.02
C VAL A 151 -2.49 7.52 21.48
N GLN A 152 -1.47 7.39 22.33
CA GLN A 152 -0.21 6.74 21.95
C GLN A 152 -0.43 5.30 21.47
N ARG A 153 -1.28 4.55 22.17
CA ARG A 153 -1.63 3.18 21.76
C ARG A 153 -2.23 3.14 20.34
N ILE A 154 -3.14 4.06 20.01
CA ILE A 154 -3.74 4.11 18.67
C ILE A 154 -2.68 4.45 17.61
N LYS A 155 -1.75 5.36 17.91
CA LYS A 155 -0.63 5.68 17.02
C LYS A 155 0.25 4.46 16.78
N ASP A 156 0.59 3.73 17.84
CA ASP A 156 1.39 2.51 17.73
C ASP A 156 0.66 1.49 16.85
N VAL A 157 -0.63 1.26 17.06
CA VAL A 157 -1.44 0.37 16.20
C VAL A 157 -1.43 0.83 14.74
N ILE A 158 -1.62 2.12 14.45
CA ILE A 158 -1.59 2.63 13.06
C ILE A 158 -0.22 2.38 12.41
N LEU A 159 0.88 2.69 13.10
CA LEU A 159 2.23 2.54 12.56
C LEU A 159 2.63 1.07 12.39
N GLU A 160 2.31 0.23 13.39
CA GLU A 160 2.62 -1.21 13.44
C GLU A 160 1.72 -2.06 12.55
N SER A 161 0.60 -1.51 12.05
CA SER A 161 -0.20 -2.18 11.03
C SER A 161 0.60 -2.39 9.73
N ASN A 162 1.60 -1.55 9.45
CA ASN A 162 2.35 -1.62 8.20
C ASN A 162 3.26 -2.87 8.15
N PRO A 163 4.20 -3.12 9.10
CA PRO A 163 4.99 -4.34 9.09
C PRO A 163 4.13 -5.61 8.96
N LEU A 164 3.01 -5.67 9.69
CA LEU A 164 2.08 -6.79 9.62
C LEU A 164 1.47 -6.95 8.22
N LEU A 165 0.86 -5.90 7.66
CA LEU A 165 0.21 -6.02 6.35
C LEU A 165 1.22 -6.15 5.21
N GLU A 166 2.43 -5.61 5.34
CA GLU A 166 3.52 -5.78 4.36
C GLU A 166 4.03 -7.23 4.36
N ALA A 167 4.18 -7.87 5.52
CA ALA A 167 4.57 -9.28 5.59
C ALA A 167 3.61 -10.18 4.78
N PHE A 168 2.30 -9.95 4.88
CA PHE A 168 1.28 -10.77 4.24
C PHE A 168 0.81 -10.26 2.87
N GLY A 169 1.03 -8.99 2.56
CA GLY A 169 0.48 -8.32 1.38
C GLY A 169 1.54 -7.85 0.39
N ASN A 170 2.83 -7.88 0.75
CA ASN A 170 3.91 -7.46 -0.13
C ASN A 170 4.77 -8.64 -0.59
N ALA A 171 5.38 -8.45 -1.75
CA ALA A 171 6.28 -9.41 -2.37
C ALA A 171 7.35 -8.71 -3.20
N LYS A 172 8.45 -9.41 -3.47
CA LYS A 172 9.43 -8.96 -4.46
C LYS A 172 8.88 -9.18 -5.86
N THR A 173 8.90 -8.13 -6.67
CA THR A 173 8.73 -8.17 -8.12
C THR A 173 10.05 -7.83 -8.81
N VAL A 174 10.08 -7.88 -10.15
CA VAL A 174 11.25 -7.45 -10.94
C VAL A 174 11.58 -5.96 -10.74
N ARG A 175 10.57 -5.14 -10.39
CA ARG A 175 10.71 -3.68 -10.25
C ARG A 175 10.92 -3.21 -8.82
N ASN A 176 10.39 -3.94 -7.83
CA ASN A 176 10.39 -3.52 -6.44
C ASN A 176 10.50 -4.71 -5.49
N ASN A 177 11.50 -4.69 -4.61
CA ASN A 177 11.74 -5.75 -3.62
C ASN A 177 10.66 -5.85 -2.54
N ASN A 178 9.91 -4.78 -2.29
CA ASN A 178 8.79 -4.71 -1.33
C ASN A 178 7.55 -4.13 -2.03
N SER A 179 7.10 -4.77 -3.11
CA SER A 179 5.93 -4.34 -3.88
C SER A 179 4.64 -4.67 -3.13
N SER A 180 3.83 -3.66 -2.83
CA SER A 180 2.46 -3.84 -2.36
C SER A 180 1.63 -4.59 -3.40
N ARG A 181 1.07 -5.74 -3.03
CA ARG A 181 0.19 -6.56 -3.89
C ARG A 181 -1.27 -6.50 -3.46
N PHE A 182 -1.62 -5.42 -2.75
CA PHE A 182 -2.96 -5.00 -2.38
C PHE A 182 -2.96 -3.47 -2.30
N GLY A 183 -4.12 -2.84 -2.52
CA GLY A 183 -4.33 -1.43 -2.25
C GLY A 183 -4.75 -1.22 -0.80
N LYS A 184 -4.29 -0.12 -0.20
CA LYS A 184 -4.55 0.21 1.21
C LYS A 184 -5.05 1.65 1.31
N TYR A 185 -6.21 1.81 1.94
CA TYR A 185 -6.69 3.12 2.37
C TYR A 185 -6.72 3.16 3.89
N VAL A 186 -5.91 4.03 4.48
CA VAL A 186 -5.80 4.21 5.92
C VAL A 186 -6.55 5.49 6.28
N GLU A 187 -7.52 5.39 7.17
CA GLU A 187 -8.26 6.50 7.72
C GLU A 187 -7.86 6.66 9.19
N ILE A 188 -7.36 7.83 9.56
CA ILE A 188 -7.09 8.20 10.95
C ILE A 188 -8.27 9.05 11.40
N LEU A 189 -8.98 8.63 12.45
CA LEU A 189 -10.14 9.32 13.00
C LEU A 189 -9.71 10.24 14.13
N PHE A 190 -10.12 11.51 14.06
CA PHE A 190 -9.77 12.54 15.03
C PHE A 190 -11.01 12.98 15.80
N GLY A 191 -10.87 13.09 17.13
CA GLY A 191 -11.88 13.76 17.94
C GLY A 191 -11.85 15.28 17.77
N ASN A 192 -12.82 15.97 18.36
CA ASN A 192 -12.94 17.44 18.28
C ASN A 192 -11.71 18.20 18.83
N GLY A 193 -10.88 17.55 19.66
CA GLY A 193 -9.64 18.11 20.18
C GLY A 193 -8.42 17.92 19.28
N GLY A 194 -8.59 17.37 18.07
CA GLY A 194 -7.51 17.10 17.11
C GLY A 194 -6.62 15.90 17.44
N GLN A 195 -6.98 15.10 18.44
CA GLN A 195 -6.23 13.90 18.81
C GLN A 195 -6.76 12.68 18.03
N PRO A 196 -5.90 11.74 17.61
CA PRO A 196 -6.34 10.53 16.95
C PRO A 196 -6.98 9.60 17.98
N GLU A 197 -8.25 9.28 17.74
CA GLU A 197 -9.07 8.47 18.64
C GLU A 197 -9.36 7.07 18.11
N GLY A 198 -9.08 6.83 16.84
CA GLY A 198 -9.20 5.53 16.20
C GLY A 198 -8.78 5.59 14.74
N GLY A 199 -9.18 4.57 13.99
CA GLY A 199 -8.89 4.50 12.57
C GLY A 199 -9.55 3.32 11.89
N ARG A 200 -9.45 3.30 10.57
CA ARG A 200 -9.96 2.23 9.72
C ARG A 200 -9.01 2.00 8.56
N ILE A 201 -8.74 0.74 8.27
CA ILE A 201 -8.01 0.30 7.08
C ILE A 201 -8.97 -0.46 6.18
N SER A 202 -9.06 -0.01 4.94
CA SER A 202 -9.72 -0.72 3.85
C SER A 202 -8.66 -1.32 2.94
N ASN A 203 -8.76 -2.63 2.69
CA ASN A 203 -7.92 -3.33 1.73
C ASN A 203 -8.66 -3.53 0.39
N PHE A 204 -7.93 -3.40 -0.71
CA PHE A 204 -8.45 -3.57 -2.06
C PHE A 204 -7.61 -4.58 -2.84
N LEU A 205 -8.28 -5.60 -3.38
CA LEU A 205 -7.73 -6.50 -4.40
C LEU A 205 -6.35 -7.08 -4.06
N LEU A 206 -6.29 -7.97 -3.05
CA LEU A 206 -5.10 -8.80 -2.84
C LEU A 206 -4.84 -9.69 -4.07
N GLU A 207 -3.60 -9.69 -4.58
CA GLU A 207 -3.14 -10.53 -5.69
C GLU A 207 -3.02 -12.01 -5.28
N LYS A 208 -4.17 -12.65 -5.02
CA LYS A 208 -4.21 -14.03 -4.52
C LYS A 208 -3.53 -15.05 -5.45
N SER A 209 -3.45 -14.79 -6.76
CA SER A 209 -2.74 -15.67 -7.70
C SER A 209 -1.26 -15.84 -7.36
N ARG A 210 -0.63 -14.82 -6.75
CA ARG A 210 0.76 -14.88 -6.30
C ARG A 210 1.04 -16.01 -5.32
N VAL A 211 0.04 -16.43 -4.54
CA VAL A 211 0.18 -17.54 -3.58
C VAL A 211 0.64 -18.82 -4.26
N VAL A 212 0.18 -19.08 -5.49
CA VAL A 212 0.37 -20.36 -6.18
C VAL A 212 1.27 -20.28 -7.41
N MET A 213 1.53 -19.07 -7.93
CA MET A 213 2.34 -18.84 -9.12
C MET A 213 3.03 -17.48 -9.05
N GLN A 214 4.30 -17.42 -9.44
CA GLN A 214 5.07 -16.19 -9.52
C GLN A 214 5.82 -16.12 -10.86
N ASN A 215 6.09 -14.91 -11.35
CA ASN A 215 6.94 -14.73 -12.52
C ASN A 215 8.41 -15.02 -12.17
N ALA A 216 9.22 -15.33 -13.17
CA ALA A 216 10.65 -15.55 -12.99
C ALA A 216 11.33 -14.32 -12.35
N GLY A 217 12.14 -14.54 -11.32
CA GLY A 217 12.83 -13.48 -10.58
C GLY A 217 12.01 -12.81 -9.46
N GLU A 218 10.73 -13.15 -9.34
CA GLU A 218 9.85 -12.66 -8.27
C GLU A 218 9.79 -13.60 -7.07
N ARG A 219 9.24 -13.13 -5.95
CA ARG A 219 8.93 -13.98 -4.78
C ARG A 219 7.42 -14.11 -4.59
N ASN A 220 7.08 -15.10 -3.79
CA ASN A 220 5.79 -15.16 -3.10
C ASN A 220 5.74 -14.07 -1.99
N PHE A 221 4.64 -13.99 -1.24
CA PHE A 221 4.51 -13.06 -0.12
C PHE A 221 5.61 -13.25 0.94
N HIS A 222 6.06 -12.15 1.54
CA HIS A 222 7.19 -12.15 2.47
C HIS A 222 7.03 -13.11 3.65
N ILE A 223 5.81 -13.23 4.19
CA ILE A 223 5.51 -14.08 5.35
C ILE A 223 5.95 -15.54 5.16
N PHE A 224 5.91 -16.08 3.95
CA PHE A 224 6.35 -17.46 3.71
C PHE A 224 7.85 -17.64 3.96
N TYR A 225 8.66 -16.66 3.53
CA TYR A 225 10.11 -16.66 3.70
C TYR A 225 10.48 -16.32 5.14
N GLN A 226 9.80 -15.33 5.72
CA GLN A 226 9.94 -14.93 7.12
C GLN A 226 9.64 -16.10 8.07
N LEU A 227 8.54 -16.83 7.85
CA LEU A 227 8.18 -17.99 8.66
C LEU A 227 9.23 -19.10 8.56
N CYS A 228 9.64 -19.49 7.34
CA CYS A 228 10.61 -20.58 7.17
C CYS A 228 11.99 -20.26 7.73
N THR A 229 12.41 -18.99 7.70
CA THR A 229 13.74 -18.57 8.14
C THR A 229 13.76 -18.18 9.62
N GLY A 230 12.81 -17.34 10.06
CA GLY A 230 12.75 -16.71 11.39
C GLY A 230 12.03 -17.50 12.47
N ALA A 231 11.29 -18.57 12.14
CA ALA A 231 10.62 -19.39 13.14
C ALA A 231 11.59 -20.03 14.14
N SER A 232 11.16 -20.15 15.39
CA SER A 232 11.89 -20.89 16.43
C SER A 232 11.97 -22.38 16.10
N VAL A 233 12.90 -23.10 16.73
CA VAL A 233 13.04 -24.56 16.53
C VAL A 233 11.75 -25.31 16.87
N ASN A 234 11.03 -24.86 17.90
CA ASN A 234 9.75 -25.45 18.30
C ASN A 234 8.67 -25.19 17.24
N MET A 235 8.52 -23.93 16.79
CA MET A 235 7.59 -23.58 15.71
C MET A 235 7.89 -24.36 14.43
N LYS A 236 9.16 -24.51 14.05
CA LYS A 236 9.56 -25.30 12.88
C LYS A 236 9.14 -26.77 13.01
N ARG A 237 9.24 -27.35 14.20
CA ARG A 237 8.79 -28.74 14.45
C ARG A 237 7.28 -28.85 14.39
N GLU A 238 6.55 -27.96 15.05
CA GLU A 238 5.09 -27.97 15.12
C GLU A 238 4.44 -27.71 13.76
N LEU A 239 4.98 -26.77 12.99
CA LEU A 239 4.50 -26.39 11.66
C LEU A 239 5.16 -27.19 10.53
N GLY A 240 6.04 -28.14 10.85
CA GLY A 240 6.75 -29.00 9.90
C GLY A 240 7.49 -28.20 8.84
N LEU A 241 8.15 -27.12 9.25
CA LEU A 241 8.84 -26.20 8.36
C LEU A 241 10.15 -26.81 7.87
N ASN A 242 10.38 -26.73 6.58
CA ASN A 242 11.60 -27.19 5.91
C ASN A 242 12.34 -26.04 5.23
N GLN A 243 13.44 -26.36 4.54
CA GLN A 243 14.16 -25.40 3.70
C GLN A 243 13.24 -24.88 2.57
N LEU A 244 13.50 -23.67 2.08
CA LEU A 244 12.63 -22.99 1.12
C LEU A 244 12.42 -23.80 -0.17
N ASP A 245 13.45 -24.50 -0.65
CA ASP A 245 13.41 -25.34 -1.86
C ASP A 245 12.48 -26.55 -1.76
N TYR A 246 12.06 -26.93 -0.54
CA TYR A 246 11.10 -28.01 -0.33
C TYR A 246 9.69 -27.66 -0.78
N TYR A 247 9.34 -26.36 -0.83
CA TYR A 247 7.97 -25.91 -1.07
C TYR A 247 7.76 -25.51 -2.52
N SER A 248 6.88 -26.23 -3.23
CA SER A 248 6.56 -25.95 -4.64
C SER A 248 6.12 -24.50 -4.87
N TYR A 249 5.34 -23.90 -3.94
CA TYR A 249 4.89 -22.50 -4.04
C TYR A 249 5.97 -21.45 -3.83
N LEU A 250 7.19 -21.85 -3.46
CA LEU A 250 8.36 -20.97 -3.35
C LEU A 250 9.37 -21.20 -4.48
N SER A 251 9.30 -22.34 -5.17
CA SER A 251 10.30 -22.74 -6.18
C SER A 251 10.17 -22.04 -7.54
N TYR A 252 9.07 -21.36 -7.85
CA TYR A 252 8.85 -20.73 -9.17
C TYR A 252 9.66 -19.44 -9.38
N GLY A 253 10.08 -18.78 -8.30
CA GLY A 253 10.74 -17.47 -8.33
C GLY A 253 12.25 -17.48 -8.61
N GLY A 254 12.89 -18.65 -8.53
CA GLY A 254 14.35 -18.77 -8.58
C GLY A 254 14.99 -18.55 -7.20
N ASN A 255 15.98 -17.64 -7.11
CA ASN A 255 16.72 -17.41 -5.86
C ASN A 255 15.81 -16.78 -4.78
N HIS A 256 15.70 -17.46 -3.64
CA HIS A 256 14.89 -17.02 -2.49
C HIS A 256 15.41 -15.75 -1.80
N LYS A 257 16.68 -15.38 -2.04
CA LYS A 257 17.31 -14.21 -1.42
C LYS A 257 16.93 -12.90 -2.10
N VAL A 258 16.79 -11.88 -1.28
CA VAL A 258 16.62 -10.48 -1.69
C VAL A 258 17.73 -9.67 -1.04
N ASP A 259 18.48 -8.93 -1.84
CA ASP A 259 19.58 -8.13 -1.35
C ASP A 259 19.07 -7.05 -0.38
N GLY A 260 19.69 -6.97 0.80
CA GLY A 260 19.30 -6.03 1.85
C GLY A 260 18.11 -6.47 2.71
N THR A 261 17.52 -7.66 2.47
CA THR A 261 16.41 -8.19 3.29
C THR A 261 16.91 -9.24 4.29
N ASN A 262 16.41 -9.18 5.52
CA ASN A 262 16.63 -10.20 6.53
C ASN A 262 15.30 -10.79 6.98
N ASP A 263 14.82 -11.79 6.24
CA ASP A 263 13.52 -12.43 6.49
C ASP A 263 13.38 -12.95 7.94
N ALA A 264 14.46 -13.38 8.58
CA ALA A 264 14.42 -13.85 9.96
C ALA A 264 14.20 -12.72 10.98
N HIS A 265 14.80 -11.56 10.76
CA HIS A 265 14.56 -10.36 11.54
C HIS A 265 13.15 -9.82 11.28
N ASP A 266 12.73 -9.75 10.03
CA ASP A 266 11.41 -9.22 9.64
C ASP A 266 10.26 -10.09 10.18
N PHE A 267 10.51 -11.39 10.39
CA PHE A 267 9.58 -12.27 11.10
C PHE A 267 9.36 -11.84 12.56
N GLN A 268 10.42 -11.42 13.26
CA GLN A 268 10.30 -10.93 14.64
C GLN A 268 9.49 -9.63 14.70
N GLU A 269 9.73 -8.72 13.75
CA GLU A 269 8.92 -7.50 13.61
C GLU A 269 7.45 -7.83 13.32
N THR A 270 7.19 -8.87 12.52
CA THR A 270 5.82 -9.33 12.26
C THR A 270 5.14 -9.86 13.53
N LEU A 271 5.82 -10.67 14.35
CA LEU A 271 5.29 -11.16 15.63
C LEU A 271 5.07 -10.03 16.65
N ARG A 272 5.99 -9.05 16.68
CA ARG A 272 5.84 -7.85 17.50
C ARG A 272 4.60 -7.06 17.07
N ALA A 273 4.43 -6.82 15.78
CA ALA A 273 3.26 -6.15 15.23
C ALA A 273 1.97 -6.91 15.54
N MET A 274 1.96 -8.25 15.44
CA MET A 274 0.80 -9.06 15.85
C MET A 274 0.42 -8.83 17.32
N SER A 275 1.41 -8.71 18.19
CA SER A 275 1.20 -8.50 19.62
C SER A 275 0.65 -7.10 19.93
N VAL A 276 1.09 -6.07 19.19
CA VAL A 276 0.55 -4.69 19.28
C VAL A 276 -0.93 -4.64 18.89
N MET A 277 -1.36 -5.48 17.94
CA MET A 277 -2.76 -5.62 17.52
C MET A 277 -3.63 -6.44 18.49
N ASN A 278 -3.14 -6.73 19.71
CA ASN A 278 -3.78 -7.59 20.71
C ASN A 278 -4.04 -9.03 20.26
N MET A 279 -3.29 -9.57 19.30
CA MET A 279 -3.43 -11.00 18.98
C MET A 279 -2.85 -11.83 20.12
N SER A 280 -3.68 -12.72 20.67
CA SER A 280 -3.22 -13.75 21.62
C SER A 280 -2.22 -14.70 20.94
N GLU A 281 -1.37 -15.36 21.73
CA GLU A 281 -0.42 -16.37 21.19
C GLU A 281 -1.13 -17.48 20.40
N VAL A 282 -2.37 -17.83 20.81
CA VAL A 282 -3.20 -18.80 20.11
C VAL A 282 -3.63 -18.29 18.74
N GLU A 283 -4.08 -17.05 18.64
CA GLU A 283 -4.46 -16.43 17.36
C GLU A 283 -3.25 -16.30 16.43
N GLN A 284 -2.10 -15.87 16.96
CA GLN A 284 -0.84 -15.81 16.21
C GLN A 284 -0.47 -17.19 15.67
N SER A 285 -0.50 -18.23 16.52
CA SER A 285 -0.24 -19.61 16.11
C SER A 285 -1.21 -20.08 15.03
N ASN A 286 -2.51 -19.81 15.16
CA ASN A 286 -3.51 -20.17 14.17
C ASN A 286 -3.26 -19.51 12.80
N ILE A 287 -2.85 -18.24 12.77
CA ILE A 287 -2.48 -17.55 11.53
C ILE A 287 -1.27 -18.24 10.89
N LEU A 288 -0.21 -18.52 11.67
CA LEU A 288 0.99 -19.19 11.16
C LEU A 288 0.71 -20.63 10.70
N ARG A 289 -0.25 -21.33 11.34
CA ARG A 289 -0.74 -22.65 10.90
C ARG A 289 -1.41 -22.58 9.54
N VAL A 290 -2.17 -21.53 9.25
CA VAL A 290 -2.75 -21.32 7.91
C VAL A 290 -1.65 -21.07 6.88
N VAL A 291 -0.66 -20.23 7.20
CA VAL A 291 0.51 -19.98 6.31
C VAL A 291 1.25 -21.29 6.01
N ALA A 292 1.57 -22.08 7.04
CA ALA A 292 2.22 -23.38 6.87
C ALA A 292 1.33 -24.36 6.08
N GLY A 293 0.02 -24.38 6.37
CA GLY A 293 -0.95 -25.22 5.64
C GLY A 293 -0.98 -24.89 4.15
N VAL A 294 -0.93 -23.62 3.78
CA VAL A 294 -0.84 -23.17 2.38
C VAL A 294 0.47 -23.65 1.72
N LEU A 295 1.61 -23.55 2.40
CA LEU A 295 2.89 -24.06 1.90
C LEU A 295 2.85 -25.56 1.63
N HIS A 296 2.38 -26.34 2.60
CA HIS A 296 2.31 -27.80 2.47
C HIS A 296 1.27 -28.27 1.46
N LEU A 297 0.15 -27.54 1.30
CA LEU A 297 -0.82 -27.80 0.24
C LEU A 297 -0.16 -27.73 -1.14
N GLY A 298 0.79 -26.83 -1.37
CA GLY A 298 1.50 -26.70 -2.65
C GLY A 298 2.31 -27.94 -3.05
N ASN A 299 2.67 -28.78 -2.09
CA ASN A 299 3.44 -30.01 -2.32
C ASN A 299 2.57 -31.22 -2.68
N VAL A 300 1.24 -31.09 -2.62
CA VAL A 300 0.33 -32.18 -3.02
C VAL A 300 0.34 -32.30 -4.55
N MET A 301 0.89 -33.40 -5.05
CA MET A 301 0.98 -33.73 -6.47
C MET A 301 -0.07 -34.77 -6.86
N PHE A 302 -0.51 -34.70 -8.12
CA PHE A 302 -1.53 -35.57 -8.68
C PHE A 302 -0.99 -36.34 -9.88
N VAL A 303 -1.39 -37.60 -10.00
CA VAL A 303 -1.09 -38.48 -11.13
C VAL A 303 -2.38 -38.92 -11.80
N GLU A 304 -2.31 -39.16 -13.11
CA GLU A 304 -3.47 -39.65 -13.85
C GLU A 304 -3.56 -41.18 -13.76
N LYS A 305 -4.71 -41.68 -13.31
CA LYS A 305 -5.07 -43.11 -13.38
C LYS A 305 -6.47 -43.25 -13.93
N SER A 306 -6.60 -44.01 -15.01
CA SER A 306 -7.90 -44.27 -15.66
C SER A 306 -8.69 -43.00 -15.99
N ASN A 307 -8.01 -41.97 -16.53
CA ASN A 307 -8.54 -40.62 -16.84
C ASN A 307 -8.94 -39.76 -15.63
N TYR A 308 -8.65 -40.19 -14.40
CA TYR A 308 -8.96 -39.47 -13.18
C TYR A 308 -7.69 -39.09 -12.41
N ALA A 309 -7.77 -38.00 -11.64
CA ALA A 309 -6.72 -37.59 -10.73
C ALA A 309 -6.70 -38.49 -9.50
N GLU A 310 -5.51 -39.00 -9.18
CA GLU A 310 -5.19 -39.57 -7.87
C GLU A 310 -4.04 -38.81 -7.24
N ILE A 311 -3.99 -38.78 -5.91
CA ILE A 311 -2.87 -38.17 -5.19
C ILE A 311 -1.67 -39.10 -5.28
N GLU A 312 -0.53 -38.57 -5.72
CA GLU A 312 0.71 -39.33 -5.93
C GLU A 312 1.22 -39.96 -4.62
N ASN A 313 1.30 -39.14 -3.58
CA ASN A 313 1.76 -39.56 -2.26
C ASN A 313 0.88 -38.94 -1.16
N PHE A 314 0.11 -39.81 -0.49
CA PHE A 314 -0.82 -39.42 0.56
C PHE A 314 -0.14 -38.74 1.76
N THR A 315 1.16 -38.96 1.96
CA THR A 315 1.92 -38.32 3.05
C THR A 315 1.91 -36.79 2.94
N PHE A 316 1.93 -36.23 1.72
CA PHE A 316 1.86 -34.79 1.51
C PHE A 316 0.49 -34.18 1.83
N VAL A 317 -0.56 -35.00 2.01
CA VAL A 317 -1.89 -34.53 2.45
C VAL A 317 -2.01 -34.52 3.97
N LYS A 318 -1.33 -35.45 4.66
CA LYS A 318 -1.42 -35.59 6.12
C LYS A 318 -0.97 -34.34 6.86
N PHE A 319 0.10 -33.72 6.40
CA PHE A 319 0.64 -32.54 7.05
C PHE A 319 -0.24 -31.29 6.93
N PRO A 320 -0.68 -30.86 5.72
CA PRO A 320 -1.64 -29.75 5.61
C PRO A 320 -2.96 -30.05 6.34
N ALA A 321 -3.42 -31.30 6.33
CA ALA A 321 -4.58 -31.72 7.12
C ALA A 321 -4.37 -31.54 8.64
N TYR A 322 -3.19 -31.91 9.16
CA TYR A 322 -2.85 -31.73 10.57
C TYR A 322 -2.82 -30.25 10.99
N VAL A 323 -2.10 -29.39 10.27
CA VAL A 323 -1.99 -27.98 10.66
C VAL A 323 -3.29 -27.21 10.47
N LEU A 324 -4.14 -27.60 9.51
CA LEU A 324 -5.46 -27.01 9.29
C LEU A 324 -6.58 -27.66 10.11
N GLU A 325 -6.29 -28.70 10.89
CA GLU A 325 -7.26 -29.45 11.71
C GLU A 325 -8.41 -30.07 10.91
N ILE A 326 -8.07 -30.66 9.76
CA ILE A 326 -9.02 -31.31 8.86
C ILE A 326 -8.70 -32.80 8.81
N ASP A 327 -9.73 -33.64 8.66
CA ASP A 327 -9.52 -35.06 8.39
C ASP A 327 -8.76 -35.27 7.06
N PRO A 328 -7.65 -36.04 7.03
CA PRO A 328 -6.82 -36.18 5.84
C PRO A 328 -7.50 -36.94 4.70
N GLU A 329 -8.38 -37.90 4.99
CA GLU A 329 -9.15 -38.60 3.95
C GLU A 329 -10.22 -37.68 3.36
N TYR A 330 -10.85 -36.85 4.20
CA TYR A 330 -11.77 -35.82 3.76
C TYR A 330 -11.07 -34.81 2.85
N LEU A 331 -9.93 -34.27 3.25
CA LEU A 331 -9.14 -33.35 2.43
C LEU A 331 -8.75 -33.99 1.09
N LYS A 332 -8.22 -35.22 1.12
CA LYS A 332 -7.90 -35.98 -0.09
C LYS A 332 -9.10 -36.11 -1.02
N SER A 333 -10.25 -36.53 -0.48
CA SER A 333 -11.48 -36.70 -1.28
C SER A 333 -11.87 -35.40 -1.98
N LYS A 334 -11.83 -34.26 -1.26
CA LYS A 334 -12.23 -32.95 -1.81
C LYS A 334 -11.21 -32.33 -2.77
N LEU A 335 -9.96 -32.79 -2.77
CA LEU A 335 -8.97 -32.37 -3.77
C LEU A 335 -9.16 -33.07 -5.12
N VAL A 336 -9.74 -34.27 -5.14
CA VAL A 336 -9.90 -35.09 -6.36
C VAL A 336 -11.35 -35.30 -6.79
N SER A 337 -12.33 -34.85 -6.01
CA SER A 337 -13.75 -34.95 -6.36
C SER A 337 -14.53 -33.70 -5.98
N ARG A 338 -15.63 -33.48 -6.70
CA ARG A 338 -16.63 -32.45 -6.38
C ARG A 338 -18.02 -33.07 -6.32
N ARG A 339 -18.85 -32.58 -5.42
CA ARG A 339 -20.23 -33.00 -5.27
C ARG A 339 -21.13 -32.10 -6.13
N PHE A 340 -21.97 -32.70 -6.97
CA PHE A 340 -22.90 -32.00 -7.85
C PHE A 340 -24.34 -32.35 -7.46
N ASP A 341 -25.11 -31.34 -7.08
CA ASP A 341 -26.54 -31.49 -6.81
C ASP A 341 -27.30 -31.22 -8.10
N SER A 342 -27.80 -32.27 -8.74
CA SER A 342 -28.68 -32.17 -9.89
C SER A 342 -30.12 -32.05 -9.40
N LYS A 343 -30.81 -30.96 -9.77
CA LYS A 343 -32.25 -30.82 -9.55
C LYS A 343 -32.97 -31.08 -10.87
N TRP A 344 -33.68 -32.20 -10.94
CA TRP A 344 -34.58 -32.50 -12.06
C TRP A 344 -36.00 -32.69 -11.51
N GLY A 345 -36.87 -31.70 -11.73
CA GLY A 345 -38.22 -31.70 -11.16
C GLY A 345 -38.22 -31.56 -9.63
N ALA A 346 -38.98 -32.41 -8.93
CA ALA A 346 -39.11 -32.38 -7.47
C ALA A 346 -38.07 -33.23 -6.72
N GLN A 347 -37.16 -33.92 -7.43
CA GLN A 347 -36.09 -34.73 -6.83
C GLN A 347 -34.73 -34.04 -6.96
N SER A 348 -33.95 -34.11 -5.89
CA SER A 348 -32.54 -33.69 -5.86
C SER A 348 -31.67 -34.93 -5.73
N ASP A 349 -30.84 -35.19 -6.74
CA ASP A 349 -29.81 -36.23 -6.71
C ASP A 349 -28.44 -35.61 -6.52
N THR A 350 -27.63 -36.23 -5.67
CA THR A 350 -26.28 -35.78 -5.36
C THR A 350 -25.27 -36.77 -5.93
N ILE A 351 -24.47 -36.32 -6.90
CA ILE A 351 -23.48 -37.15 -7.61
C ILE A 351 -22.07 -36.65 -7.25
N ASP A 352 -21.19 -37.56 -6.83
CA ASP A 352 -19.77 -37.26 -6.66
C ASP A 352 -19.03 -37.49 -7.98
N VAL A 353 -18.45 -36.41 -8.51
CA VAL A 353 -17.72 -36.38 -9.79
C VAL A 353 -16.23 -36.34 -9.49
N THR A 354 -15.50 -37.37 -9.93
CA THR A 354 -14.03 -37.41 -9.86
C THR A 354 -13.43 -36.48 -10.92
N LEU A 355 -12.42 -35.72 -10.51
CA LEU A 355 -11.73 -34.71 -11.32
C LEU A 355 -10.61 -35.32 -12.15
N ASN A 356 -10.22 -34.67 -13.25
CA ASN A 356 -8.94 -34.93 -13.91
C ASN A 356 -7.79 -34.18 -13.21
N VAL A 357 -6.54 -34.46 -13.63
CA VAL A 357 -5.34 -33.89 -12.98
C VAL A 357 -5.33 -32.36 -12.99
N GLU A 358 -5.67 -31.74 -14.12
CA GLU A 358 -5.72 -30.28 -14.26
C GLU A 358 -6.75 -29.66 -13.31
N GLN A 359 -7.94 -30.25 -13.22
CA GLN A 359 -9.00 -29.81 -12.32
C GLN A 359 -8.63 -30.00 -10.84
N ALA A 360 -7.91 -31.07 -10.50
CA ALA A 360 -7.43 -31.31 -9.14
C ALA A 360 -6.35 -30.28 -8.73
N VAL A 361 -5.41 -29.97 -9.64
CA VAL A 361 -4.44 -28.88 -9.45
C VAL A 361 -5.15 -27.54 -9.28
N TYR A 362 -6.14 -27.25 -10.13
CA TYR A 362 -6.94 -26.03 -10.01
C TYR A 362 -7.65 -25.96 -8.65
N THR A 363 -8.23 -27.07 -8.18
CA THR A 363 -8.92 -27.16 -6.88
C THR A 363 -7.98 -26.92 -5.71
N ARG A 364 -6.80 -27.57 -5.70
CA ARG A 364 -5.74 -27.35 -4.71
C ARG A 364 -5.31 -25.88 -4.68
N ASN A 365 -5.05 -25.31 -5.85
CA ASN A 365 -4.63 -23.92 -5.98
C ASN A 365 -5.76 -22.95 -5.55
N ALA A 366 -7.02 -23.25 -5.88
CA ALA A 366 -8.17 -22.45 -5.46
C ALA A 366 -8.35 -22.47 -3.93
N LEU A 367 -8.14 -23.61 -3.28
CA LEU A 367 -8.15 -23.73 -1.83
C LEU A 367 -7.03 -22.89 -1.20
N ALA A 368 -5.79 -23.00 -1.69
CA ALA A 368 -4.65 -22.22 -1.21
C ALA A 368 -4.90 -20.70 -1.32
N LYS A 369 -5.38 -20.24 -2.48
CA LYS A 369 -5.75 -18.84 -2.72
C LYS A 369 -6.87 -18.38 -1.79
N GLY A 370 -7.89 -19.22 -1.57
CA GLY A 370 -9.03 -18.94 -0.72
C GLY A 370 -8.67 -18.83 0.76
N LEU A 371 -7.83 -19.75 1.26
CA LEU A 371 -7.31 -19.72 2.63
C LEU A 371 -6.51 -18.44 2.87
N TYR A 372 -5.55 -18.14 1.99
CA TYR A 372 -4.68 -16.99 2.13
C TYR A 372 -5.47 -15.67 2.08
N ALA A 373 -6.39 -15.51 1.13
CA ALA A 373 -7.20 -14.30 1.01
C ALA A 373 -8.08 -14.07 2.25
N ARG A 374 -8.74 -15.12 2.76
CA ARG A 374 -9.57 -15.01 3.98
C ARG A 374 -8.75 -14.72 5.23
N MET A 375 -7.55 -15.31 5.33
CA MET A 375 -6.61 -15.01 6.41
C MET A 375 -6.16 -13.54 6.35
N PHE A 376 -5.88 -13.01 5.15
CA PHE A 376 -5.54 -11.60 4.97
C PHE A 376 -6.70 -10.67 5.36
N ASP A 377 -7.93 -10.97 4.92
CA ASP A 377 -9.12 -10.21 5.32
C ASP A 377 -9.34 -10.27 6.85
N TYR A 378 -9.01 -11.40 7.48
CA TYR A 378 -9.06 -11.55 8.94
C TYR A 378 -8.00 -10.70 9.65
N LEU A 379 -6.77 -10.62 9.12
CA LEU A 379 -5.74 -9.70 9.64
C LEU A 379 -6.21 -8.24 9.58
N VAL A 380 -6.81 -7.82 8.46
CA VAL A 380 -7.37 -6.47 8.33
C VAL A 380 -8.51 -6.23 9.34
N LYS A 381 -9.36 -7.23 9.60
CA LYS A 381 -10.37 -7.15 10.65
C LYS A 381 -9.77 -6.99 12.05
N ILE A 382 -8.73 -7.73 12.38
CA ILE A 382 -8.03 -7.60 13.68
C ILE A 382 -7.45 -6.18 13.82
N VAL A 383 -6.76 -5.69 12.80
CA VAL A 383 -6.18 -4.35 12.81
C VAL A 383 -7.26 -3.29 13.01
N ASN A 384 -8.39 -3.41 12.31
CA ASN A 384 -9.54 -2.52 12.49
C ASN A 384 -10.15 -2.60 13.89
N ALA A 385 -10.27 -3.80 14.47
CA ALA A 385 -10.74 -3.96 15.85
C ALA A 385 -9.79 -3.30 16.86
N ALA A 386 -8.47 -3.32 16.61
CA ALA A 386 -7.48 -2.66 17.46
C ALA A 386 -7.54 -1.12 17.39
N MET A 387 -8.13 -0.56 16.33
CA MET A 387 -8.32 0.88 16.12
C MET A 387 -9.77 1.35 16.31
N GLU A 388 -10.67 0.45 16.72
CA GLU A 388 -12.10 0.73 16.81
C GLU A 388 -12.39 1.84 17.83
N THR A 389 -13.24 2.79 17.43
CA THR A 389 -13.68 3.89 18.29
C THR A 389 -15.14 4.23 18.03
N ASN A 390 -15.83 4.66 19.08
CA ASN A 390 -17.20 5.16 19.00
C ASN A 390 -17.27 6.68 18.79
N VAL A 391 -16.11 7.34 18.72
CA VAL A 391 -16.05 8.79 18.59
C VAL A 391 -16.28 9.19 17.14
N GLN A 392 -17.23 10.10 16.97
CA GLN A 392 -17.47 10.78 15.71
C GLN A 392 -16.55 11.98 15.60
N GLY A 393 -16.00 12.19 14.41
CA GLY A 393 -15.16 13.33 14.11
C GLY A 393 -14.60 13.21 12.69
N GLN A 394 -13.66 14.08 12.39
CA GLN A 394 -13.09 14.17 11.04
C GLN A 394 -12.00 13.12 10.86
N ASN A 395 -11.72 12.78 9.61
CA ASN A 395 -10.67 11.85 9.28
C ASN A 395 -9.65 12.44 8.34
N ILE A 396 -8.45 11.88 8.42
CA ILE A 396 -7.44 12.01 7.38
C ILE A 396 -7.30 10.66 6.70
N GLY A 397 -7.66 10.62 5.42
CA GLY A 397 -7.49 9.48 4.53
C GLY A 397 -6.11 9.50 3.86
N ILE A 398 -5.45 8.36 3.84
CA ILE A 398 -4.17 8.16 3.15
C ILE A 398 -4.34 6.97 2.21
N LEU A 399 -4.36 7.26 0.91
CA LEU A 399 -4.51 6.24 -0.13
C LEU A 399 -3.13 5.83 -0.67
N ASP A 400 -2.72 4.61 -0.29
CA ASP A 400 -1.50 3.93 -0.76
C ASP A 400 -1.90 2.70 -1.59
N ILE A 401 -2.00 2.86 -2.90
CA ILE A 401 -2.34 1.77 -3.81
C ILE A 401 -1.11 1.18 -4.49
N TYR A 402 -1.27 0.00 -5.08
CA TYR A 402 -0.29 -0.56 -6.01
C TYR A 402 0.05 0.44 -7.12
N GLY A 403 1.31 0.44 -7.54
CA GLY A 403 1.72 1.28 -8.66
C GLY A 403 1.23 0.72 -10.00
N PHE A 404 1.21 1.57 -11.01
CA PHE A 404 1.07 1.13 -12.39
C PHE A 404 2.19 0.14 -12.75
N GLU A 405 1.84 -0.96 -13.42
CA GLU A 405 2.76 -2.06 -13.73
C GLU A 405 2.60 -2.57 -15.16
N ILE A 406 3.73 -2.77 -15.84
CA ILE A 406 3.80 -3.44 -17.14
C ILE A 406 4.90 -4.51 -17.06
N PHE A 407 4.51 -5.76 -17.29
CA PHE A 407 5.42 -6.90 -17.44
C PHE A 407 5.38 -7.44 -18.87
N GLU A 408 6.28 -8.39 -19.19
CA GLU A 408 6.26 -9.09 -20.50
C GLU A 408 4.94 -9.83 -20.73
N LYS A 409 4.36 -10.41 -19.66
CA LYS A 409 3.04 -11.05 -19.68
C LYS A 409 2.18 -10.41 -18.58
N ASN A 410 1.09 -9.76 -19.00
CA ASN A 410 0.14 -9.11 -18.11
C ASN A 410 -1.13 -9.98 -18.00
N GLY A 411 -1.52 -10.29 -16.76
CA GLY A 411 -2.74 -11.03 -16.45
C GLY A 411 -3.93 -10.11 -16.15
N PHE A 412 -5.00 -10.72 -15.66
CA PHE A 412 -6.18 -9.99 -15.20
C PHE A 412 -5.85 -9.06 -14.01
N GLU A 413 -4.90 -9.46 -13.18
CA GLU A 413 -4.45 -8.68 -12.03
C GLU A 413 -3.81 -7.36 -12.44
N GLN A 414 -2.91 -7.38 -13.44
CA GLN A 414 -2.33 -6.14 -14.00
C GLN A 414 -3.39 -5.25 -14.65
N PHE A 415 -4.38 -5.85 -15.33
CA PHE A 415 -5.52 -5.08 -15.86
C PHE A 415 -6.27 -4.34 -14.74
N CYS A 416 -6.66 -5.03 -13.66
CA CYS A 416 -7.33 -4.39 -12.53
C CYS A 416 -6.46 -3.32 -11.87
N ILE A 417 -5.16 -3.59 -11.71
CA ILE A 417 -4.20 -2.67 -11.12
C ILE A 417 -4.10 -1.36 -11.93
N ASN A 418 -3.91 -1.50 -13.24
CA ASN A 418 -3.76 -0.36 -14.14
C ASN A 418 -5.09 0.38 -14.34
N PHE A 419 -6.23 -0.33 -14.36
CA PHE A 419 -7.56 0.29 -14.42
C PHE A 419 -7.83 1.19 -13.20
N VAL A 420 -7.48 0.75 -12.00
CA VAL A 420 -7.62 1.58 -10.80
C VAL A 420 -6.70 2.79 -10.84
N ASN A 421 -5.45 2.62 -11.29
CA ASN A 421 -4.53 3.75 -11.47
C ASN A 421 -5.08 4.78 -12.49
N GLU A 422 -5.65 4.31 -13.61
CA GLU A 422 -6.29 5.16 -14.61
C GLU A 422 -7.47 5.93 -14.02
N LYS A 423 -8.30 5.28 -13.19
CA LYS A 423 -9.43 5.94 -12.52
C LYS A 423 -8.98 6.99 -11.50
N LEU A 424 -7.90 6.74 -10.75
CA LEU A 424 -7.34 7.75 -9.85
C LEU A 424 -6.74 8.92 -10.62
N GLN A 425 -6.07 8.67 -11.74
CA GLN A 425 -5.55 9.73 -12.61
C GLN A 425 -6.70 10.60 -13.16
N GLN A 426 -7.81 9.97 -13.57
CA GLN A 426 -9.01 10.68 -14.02
C GLN A 426 -9.58 11.58 -12.91
N ILE A 427 -9.70 11.08 -11.68
CA ILE A 427 -10.17 11.86 -10.52
C ILE A 427 -9.22 13.04 -10.25
N PHE A 428 -7.92 12.80 -10.30
CA PHE A 428 -6.91 13.86 -10.10
C PHE A 428 -7.04 14.99 -11.13
N ILE A 429 -7.20 14.64 -12.41
CA ILE A 429 -7.41 15.62 -13.49
C ILE A 429 -8.70 16.40 -13.25
N GLU A 430 -9.79 15.71 -12.93
CA GLU A 430 -11.10 16.34 -12.71
C GLU A 430 -11.07 17.33 -11.54
N LEU A 431 -10.47 16.94 -10.41
CA LEU A 431 -10.35 17.79 -9.22
C LEU A 431 -9.43 19.00 -9.48
N THR A 432 -8.29 18.78 -10.15
CA THR A 432 -7.35 19.87 -10.49
C THR A 432 -8.02 20.89 -11.41
N LEU A 433 -8.70 20.42 -12.46
CA LEU A 433 -9.41 21.31 -13.40
C LEU A 433 -10.58 22.04 -12.71
N LYS A 434 -11.32 21.38 -11.82
CA LYS A 434 -12.41 22.01 -11.06
C LYS A 434 -11.89 23.11 -10.13
N ALA A 435 -10.80 22.88 -9.41
CA ALA A 435 -10.19 23.86 -8.53
C ALA A 435 -9.76 25.11 -9.31
N GLU A 436 -9.08 24.94 -10.44
CA GLU A 436 -8.67 26.04 -11.32
C GLU A 436 -9.88 26.80 -11.90
N GLN A 437 -10.95 26.09 -12.30
CA GLN A 437 -12.17 26.73 -12.80
C GLN A 437 -12.90 27.55 -11.73
N LEU A 438 -12.94 27.07 -10.48
CA LEU A 438 -13.53 27.80 -9.35
C LEU A 438 -12.75 29.08 -9.08
N ASP A 439 -11.42 28.98 -9.03
CA ASP A 439 -10.53 30.13 -8.81
C ASP A 439 -10.67 31.19 -9.92
N CYS A 440 -10.75 30.77 -11.20
CA CYS A 440 -11.01 31.67 -12.31
C CYS A 440 -12.39 32.37 -12.20
N ARG A 441 -13.43 31.65 -11.74
CA ARG A 441 -14.77 32.23 -11.55
C ARG A 441 -14.80 33.26 -10.41
N GLU A 442 -14.15 32.97 -9.29
CA GLU A 442 -14.03 33.91 -8.17
C GLU A 442 -13.31 35.20 -8.57
N ARG A 443 -12.40 35.12 -9.55
CA ARG A 443 -11.68 36.26 -10.14
C ARG A 443 -12.47 37.03 -11.20
N GLY A 444 -13.63 36.51 -11.63
CA GLY A 444 -14.42 37.11 -12.70
C GLY A 444 -13.79 36.98 -14.10
N ASP A 445 -12.80 36.08 -14.26
CA ASP A 445 -12.20 35.78 -15.56
C ASP A 445 -13.18 34.93 -16.39
N ARG A 446 -13.64 35.47 -17.51
CA ARG A 446 -14.71 34.85 -18.34
C ARG A 446 -14.23 33.77 -19.30
N ASP A 447 -12.92 33.57 -19.45
CA ASP A 447 -12.36 32.78 -20.55
C ASP A 447 -11.36 31.72 -20.07
N LEU A 448 -11.85 30.63 -19.47
CA LEU A 448 -11.13 29.35 -19.49
C LEU A 448 -12.10 28.18 -19.64
N ASN A 449 -12.49 27.91 -20.89
CA ASN A 449 -13.03 26.61 -21.28
C ASN A 449 -11.88 25.60 -21.41
N LEU A 450 -11.38 25.11 -20.27
CA LEU A 450 -10.37 24.04 -20.20
C LEU A 450 -10.89 22.68 -20.73
N ALA A 451 -12.18 22.56 -21.03
CA ALA A 451 -12.83 21.34 -21.50
C ALA A 451 -12.46 20.91 -22.94
N GLN A 452 -11.57 21.62 -23.64
CA GLN A 452 -11.13 21.30 -25.01
C GLN A 452 -9.75 20.63 -25.12
N MET A 453 -9.12 20.25 -24.00
CA MET A 453 -7.78 19.61 -24.02
C MET A 453 -7.78 18.07 -23.87
N ASN A 454 -8.85 17.39 -24.32
CA ASN A 454 -8.86 15.92 -24.44
C ASN A 454 -8.38 15.45 -25.81
#